data_AF-A0A838SPQ1-F1
#
_entry.id   AF-A0A838SPQ1-F1
#
_cell.length_a   1.000
_cell.length_b   1.000
_cell.length_c   1.000
_cell.angle_alpha   90.00
_cell.angle_beta   90.00
_cell.angle_gamma   90.00
#
_symmetry.space_group_name_H-M   'P 1'
#
loop_
_entity.id
_entity.type
_entity.pdbx_description
1 polymer ?
#
loop_
_entity_poly.entity_id
_entity_poly.type
_entity_poly.pdbx_seq_one_letter_code
_entity_poly.pdbx_strand_id
1 'polypeptide(L)'
;LQAAADDVFAAFSAQVLAFDADAARDYADIVVERDRVGAPINGFDAQIAAVCRSRRALLATRNIADFDHLGLELFNPWTGDPGQSR
;
A
#
# COMPACT_ATOMS: atom_id res chain seq x y z
N LEU A 1 -7.52 16.68 -20.53
CA LEU A 1 -6.74 16.15 -19.39
C LEU A 1 -7.18 14.73 -19.03
N GLN A 2 -8.48 14.48 -18.77
CA GLN A 2 -8.99 13.13 -18.46
C GLN A 2 -8.62 12.06 -19.50
N ALA A 3 -8.90 12.28 -20.79
CA ALA A 3 -8.60 11.30 -21.84
C ALA A 3 -7.11 10.90 -21.91
N ALA A 4 -6.20 11.86 -21.70
CA ALA A 4 -4.77 11.57 -21.69
C ALA A 4 -4.35 10.74 -20.46
N ALA A 5 -5.03 10.90 -19.32
CA ALA A 5 -4.79 10.06 -18.15
C ALA A 5 -5.32 8.63 -18.38
N ASP A 6 -6.51 8.51 -18.96
CA ASP A 6 -7.11 7.20 -19.28
C ASP A 6 -6.24 6.41 -20.27
N ASP A 7 -5.67 7.06 -21.29
CA ASP A 7 -4.74 6.45 -22.25
C ASP A 7 -3.47 5.92 -21.56
N VAL A 8 -2.91 6.68 -20.62
CA VAL A 8 -1.75 6.25 -19.84
C VAL A 8 -2.10 5.05 -18.96
N PHE A 9 -3.22 5.09 -18.24
CA PHE A 9 -3.62 3.96 -17.40
C PHE A 9 -3.89 2.70 -18.21
N ALA A 10 -4.48 2.81 -19.39
CA ALA A 10 -4.66 1.69 -20.30
C ALA A 10 -3.31 1.11 -20.76
N ALA A 11 -2.36 1.97 -21.11
CA ALA A 11 -1.02 1.57 -21.53
C ALA A 11 -0.23 0.82 -20.44
N PHE A 12 -0.54 1.09 -19.16
CA PHE A 12 0.10 0.48 -17.99
C PHE A 12 -0.87 -0.37 -17.16
N SER A 13 -1.89 -0.96 -17.78
CA SER A 13 -2.95 -1.71 -17.08
C SER A 13 -2.46 -2.88 -16.21
N ALA A 14 -1.26 -3.41 -16.48
CA ALA A 14 -0.63 -4.44 -15.66
C ALA A 14 0.18 -3.87 -14.48
N GLN A 15 0.55 -2.59 -14.52
CA GLN A 15 1.41 -1.92 -13.53
C GLN A 15 0.66 -0.92 -12.66
N VAL A 16 -0.44 -0.35 -13.17
CA VAL A 16 -1.34 0.55 -12.42
C VAL A 16 -2.46 -0.28 -11.83
N LEU A 17 -2.36 -0.49 -10.53
CA LEU A 17 -3.20 -1.43 -9.81
C LEU A 17 -4.38 -0.69 -9.19
N ALA A 18 -5.59 -1.17 -9.48
CA ALA A 18 -6.80 -0.61 -8.89
C ALA A 18 -6.93 -1.00 -7.41
N PHE A 19 -7.56 -0.13 -6.63
CA PHE A 19 -8.13 -0.50 -5.33
C PHE A 19 -9.42 -1.30 -5.57
N ASP A 20 -9.26 -2.59 -5.76
CA ASP A 20 -10.33 -3.55 -6.05
C ASP A 20 -10.96 -4.12 -4.78
N ALA A 21 -11.88 -5.09 -4.93
CA ALA A 21 -12.60 -5.68 -3.80
C ALA A 21 -11.69 -6.47 -2.84
N ASP A 22 -10.58 -7.04 -3.33
CA ASP A 22 -9.63 -7.76 -2.48
C ASP A 22 -8.83 -6.77 -1.64
N ALA A 23 -8.33 -5.69 -2.26
CA ALA A 23 -7.72 -4.59 -1.52
C ALA A 23 -8.70 -3.93 -0.54
N ALA A 24 -9.98 -3.79 -0.89
CA ALA A 24 -10.97 -3.21 0.02
C ALA A 24 -11.20 -4.02 1.31
N ARG A 25 -11.04 -5.35 1.26
CA ARG A 25 -11.10 -6.21 2.45
C ARG A 25 -9.87 -6.00 3.33
N ASP A 26 -8.67 -6.06 2.72
CA ASP A 26 -7.42 -5.84 3.45
C ASP A 26 -7.36 -4.43 4.06
N TYR A 27 -7.91 -3.42 3.38
CA TYR A 27 -8.04 -2.06 3.92
C TYR A 27 -8.82 -2.03 5.22
N ALA A 28 -9.97 -2.70 5.28
CA ALA A 28 -10.81 -2.71 6.47
C ALA A 28 -10.06 -3.36 7.65
N ASP A 29 -9.37 -4.47 7.39
CA ASP A 29 -8.56 -5.17 8.40
C ASP A 29 -7.41 -4.28 8.90
N ILE A 30 -6.65 -3.65 7.99
CA ILE A 30 -5.55 -2.73 8.32
C ILE A 30 -6.03 -1.58 9.21
N VAL A 31 -7.12 -0.90 8.82
CA VAL A 31 -7.63 0.25 9.58
C VAL A 31 -8.09 -0.18 10.96
N VAL A 32 -8.85 -1.29 11.06
CA VAL A 32 -9.33 -1.81 12.35
C VAL A 32 -8.18 -2.27 13.25
N GLU A 33 -7.17 -2.95 12.71
CA GLU A 33 -5.97 -3.39 13.44
C GLU A 33 -5.20 -2.18 14.01
N ARG A 34 -4.94 -1.17 13.16
CA ARG A 34 -4.25 0.07 13.53
C ARG A 34 -5.01 0.88 14.58
N ASP A 35 -6.32 1.01 14.43
CA ASP A 35 -7.17 1.71 15.41
C ASP A 35 -7.17 1.00 16.77
N ARG A 36 -7.23 -0.34 16.78
CA ARG A 36 -7.22 -1.14 18.02
C ARG A 36 -5.93 -0.98 18.83
N VAL A 37 -4.79 -0.77 18.17
CA VAL A 37 -3.50 -0.57 18.83
C VAL A 37 -3.18 0.91 19.10
N GLY A 38 -4.12 1.83 18.82
CA GLY A 38 -3.95 3.25 19.07
C GLY A 38 -2.98 3.96 18.12
N ALA A 39 -2.74 3.38 16.94
CA ALA A 39 -1.83 3.91 15.93
C ALA A 39 -2.54 4.03 14.57
N PRO A 40 -3.50 4.96 14.41
CA PRO A 40 -4.26 5.09 13.17
C PRO A 40 -3.36 5.40 11.97
N ILE A 41 -3.78 4.95 10.79
CA ILE A 41 -3.09 5.14 9.52
C ILE A 41 -3.88 6.09 8.61
N ASN A 42 -3.20 6.88 7.78
CA ASN A 42 -3.85 7.72 6.77
C ASN A 42 -4.64 6.86 5.77
N GLY A 43 -5.84 7.31 5.37
CA GLY A 43 -6.70 6.55 4.47
C GLY A 43 -6.08 6.24 3.09
N PHE A 44 -5.24 7.11 2.55
CA PHE A 44 -4.54 6.81 1.29
C PHE A 44 -3.38 5.83 1.50
N ASP A 45 -2.64 5.96 2.60
CA ASP A 45 -1.59 4.99 2.95
C ASP A 45 -2.19 3.61 3.22
N ALA A 46 -3.34 3.54 3.88
CA ALA A 46 -4.08 2.29 4.06
C ALA A 46 -4.53 1.66 2.73
N GLN A 47 -4.93 2.46 1.74
CA GLN A 47 -5.25 1.93 0.40
C GLN A 47 -3.99 1.38 -0.30
N ILE A 48 -2.86 2.08 -0.22
CA ILE A 48 -1.57 1.60 -0.76
C ILE A 48 -1.17 0.28 -0.07
N ALA A 49 -1.21 0.26 1.26
CA ALA A 49 -0.90 -0.92 2.06
C ALA A 49 -1.79 -2.10 1.69
N ALA A 50 -3.10 -1.87 1.53
CA ALA A 50 -4.06 -2.89 1.16
C ALA A 50 -3.81 -3.47 -0.25
N VAL A 51 -3.50 -2.63 -1.24
CA VAL A 51 -3.14 -3.08 -2.59
C VAL A 51 -1.87 -3.93 -2.57
N CYS A 52 -0.87 -3.55 -1.76
CA CYS A 52 0.34 -4.34 -1.61
C CYS A 52 0.07 -5.68 -0.90
N ARG A 53 -0.71 -5.68 0.19
CA ARG A 53 -1.05 -6.88 0.97
C ARG A 53 -1.82 -7.90 0.13
N SER A 54 -2.85 -7.46 -0.61
CA SER A 54 -3.70 -8.36 -1.40
C SER A 54 -2.95 -9.03 -2.54
N ARG A 55 -1.87 -8.40 -3.01
CA ARG A 55 -1.04 -8.86 -4.12
C ARG A 55 0.28 -9.48 -3.68
N ARG A 56 0.56 -9.51 -2.37
CA ARG A 56 1.87 -9.91 -1.80
C ARG A 56 3.03 -9.15 -2.46
N ALA A 57 2.84 -7.85 -2.67
CA ALA A 57 3.82 -7.00 -3.31
C ALA A 57 4.67 -6.28 -2.26
N LEU A 58 5.96 -6.10 -2.57
CA LEU A 58 6.87 -5.27 -1.79
C LEU A 58 6.50 -3.78 -1.97
N LEU A 59 6.38 -3.07 -0.85
CA LEU A 59 6.11 -1.64 -0.84
C LEU A 59 7.42 -0.86 -0.73
N ALA A 60 7.79 -0.18 -1.81
CA ALA A 60 8.90 0.77 -1.81
C ALA A 60 8.44 2.13 -1.25
N THR A 61 8.92 2.51 -0.07
CA THR A 61 8.55 3.77 0.58
C THR A 61 9.69 4.34 1.42
N ARG A 62 9.82 5.67 1.44
CA ARG A 62 10.70 6.35 2.40
C ARG A 62 10.13 6.35 3.82
N ASN A 63 8.83 6.14 3.95
CA ASN A 63 8.07 6.31 5.20
C ASN A 63 7.79 4.95 5.86
N ILE A 64 8.85 4.20 6.18
CA ILE A 64 8.73 2.82 6.68
C ILE A 64 7.83 2.73 7.92
N ALA A 65 7.94 3.69 8.85
CA ALA A 65 7.22 3.67 10.13
C ALA A 65 5.69 3.64 9.97
N ASP A 66 5.15 4.30 8.94
CA ASP A 66 3.70 4.33 8.71
C ASP A 66 3.16 3.03 8.08
N PHE A 67 4.04 2.15 7.61
CA PHE A 67 3.68 0.85 7.04
C PHE A 67 4.17 -0.33 7.87
N ASP A 68 4.89 -0.05 8.96
CA ASP A 68 5.43 -1.07 9.84
C ASP A 68 4.30 -1.86 10.53
N HIS A 69 4.57 -3.14 10.81
CA HIS A 69 3.63 -4.08 11.42
C HIS A 69 2.30 -4.32 10.68
N LEU A 70 2.19 -3.97 9.40
CA LEU A 70 1.01 -4.22 8.57
C LEU A 70 1.03 -5.58 7.82
N GLY A 71 2.05 -6.41 8.08
CA GLY A 71 2.26 -7.67 7.35
C GLY A 71 2.73 -7.47 5.91
N LEU A 72 3.42 -6.37 5.63
CA LEU A 72 3.97 -6.02 4.32
C LEU A 72 5.47 -6.30 4.25
N GLU A 73 5.95 -6.68 3.07
CA GLU A 73 7.38 -6.56 2.73
C GLU A 73 7.67 -5.10 2.37
N LEU A 74 8.65 -4.49 3.03
CA LEU A 74 8.98 -3.08 2.85
C LEU A 74 10.37 -2.90 2.23
N PHE A 75 10.60 -1.74 1.62
CA PHE A 75 11.93 -1.32 1.20
C PHE A 75 12.00 0.20 1.13
N ASN A 76 13.04 0.79 1.70
CA ASN A 76 13.35 2.19 1.56
C ASN A 76 14.42 2.40 0.48
N PRO A 77 14.05 2.82 -0.73
CA PRO A 77 15.00 2.95 -1.83
C PRO A 77 15.98 4.11 -1.65
N TRP A 78 15.75 5.01 -0.68
CA TRP A 78 16.69 6.10 -0.38
C TRP A 78 17.83 5.68 0.53
N THR A 79 17.61 4.70 1.41
CA THR A 79 18.60 4.24 2.39
C THR A 79 19.07 2.81 2.16
N GLY A 80 18.39 2.05 1.30
CA GLY A 80 18.61 0.61 1.12
C GLY A 80 18.11 -0.24 2.28
N ASP A 81 17.28 0.33 3.17
CA ASP A 81 16.74 -0.36 4.34
C ASP A 81 15.55 -1.25 3.94
N PRO A 82 15.56 -2.57 4.20
CA PRO A 82 14.42 -3.46 3.92
C PRO A 82 13.22 -3.27 4.86
N GLY A 83 13.25 -2.28 5.76
CA GLY A 83 12.25 -2.15 6.82
C GLY A 83 12.38 -3.28 7.84
N GLN A 84 11.96 -3.03 9.08
CA GLN A 84 12.09 -4.03 10.13
C GLN A 84 11.01 -5.10 9.98
N SER A 85 11.31 -6.15 9.22
CA SER A 85 10.49 -7.37 9.21
C SER A 85 10.65 -8.13 10.54
N ARG A 86 9.67 -8.02 11.44
CA ARG A 86 9.33 -9.07 12.43
C ARG A 86 7.85 -9.09 12.74
#